data_AF-A0A4D7Y9L8-F1
#
_entry.id   AF-A0A4D7Y9L8-F1
#
_cell.length_a   1.000
_cell.length_b   1.000
_cell.length_c   1.000
_cell.angle_alpha   90.00
_cell.angle_beta   90.00
_cell.angle_gamma   90.00
#
_symmetry.space_group_name_H-M   'P 1'
#
loop_
_entity.id
_entity.type
_entity.pdbx_description
1 polymer ?
#
loop_
_entity_poly.entity_id
_entity_poly.type
_entity_poly.pdbx_seq_one_letter_code
_entity_poly.pdbx_strand_id
1 'polypeptide(L)'
;MLQNHTPTPPPLDIAIVGMASHFPDAADLYDFWSNIVNGHDAIRDVDTVDPVEYWKPEDFYDPEPRAADKVYGRKAGFVPPIDFDPVGFKLPPLMLQSISTAQLFALHVAKQAMADAGLLGAGAEKIDRDRIGVILGGSGNGNTAFSLAVRQQIPFLRNILLNSGLSAEVAEDTVERLQGLSLEWNEDSFPGFLGNVACGRIASYFDLGGTSYMVDAACASSLAAIKAAIGELTDGSCDAVLTGGVMRYLDYAFEKGFLPLAGSGFPLAEISRTVVPRGFMERLYDAKLA
;
A
#
# COMPACT_ATOMS: atom_id res chain seq x y z
N MET A 1 -29.15 33.18 -26.05
CA MET A 1 -28.70 32.06 -26.89
C MET A 1 -28.96 30.79 -26.10
N LEU A 2 -29.84 29.92 -26.59
CA LEU A 2 -30.10 28.62 -25.97
C LEU A 2 -28.86 27.74 -26.20
N GLN A 3 -28.22 27.27 -25.13
CA GLN A 3 -27.16 26.29 -25.23
C GLN A 3 -27.80 25.00 -25.77
N ASN A 4 -27.42 24.62 -26.99
CA ASN A 4 -27.73 23.30 -27.51
C ASN A 4 -27.02 22.29 -26.60
N HIS A 5 -27.78 21.68 -25.67
CA HIS A 5 -27.31 20.48 -24.98
C HIS A 5 -27.11 19.41 -26.04
N THR A 6 -25.85 19.11 -26.34
CA THR A 6 -25.49 17.88 -27.05
C THR A 6 -26.12 16.72 -26.29
N PRO A 7 -26.93 15.86 -26.93
CA PRO A 7 -27.54 14.73 -26.24
C PRO A 7 -26.42 13.89 -25.59
N THR A 8 -26.55 13.65 -24.29
CA THR A 8 -25.63 12.79 -23.55
C THR A 8 -25.60 11.44 -24.26
N PRO A 9 -24.43 10.91 -24.65
CA PRO A 9 -24.35 9.58 -25.22
C PRO A 9 -25.04 8.59 -24.25
N PRO A 10 -25.78 7.60 -24.77
CA PRO A 10 -26.43 6.63 -23.90
C PRO A 10 -25.39 5.99 -22.99
N PRO A 11 -25.69 5.76 -21.70
CA PRO A 11 -24.75 5.09 -20.81
C PRO A 11 -24.34 3.75 -21.43
N LEU A 12 -23.03 3.57 -21.63
CA LEU A 12 -22.47 2.31 -22.09
C LEU A 12 -22.61 1.27 -20.98
N ASP A 13 -23.10 0.09 -21.32
CA ASP A 13 -23.03 -1.06 -20.44
C ASP A 13 -21.55 -1.47 -20.30
N ILE A 14 -20.96 -1.18 -19.14
CA ILE A 14 -19.57 -1.54 -18.84
C ILE A 14 -19.53 -2.93 -18.20
N ALA A 15 -18.86 -3.87 -18.86
CA ALA A 15 -18.68 -5.22 -18.35
C ALA A 15 -17.47 -5.30 -17.39
N ILE A 16 -17.67 -5.96 -16.24
CA ILE A 16 -16.56 -6.42 -15.39
C ILE A 16 -16.19 -7.83 -15.88
N VAL A 17 -15.03 -7.94 -16.51
CA VAL A 17 -14.58 -9.18 -17.18
C VAL A 17 -13.57 -10.00 -16.37
N GLY A 18 -13.01 -9.42 -15.31
CA GLY A 18 -12.15 -10.13 -14.38
C GLY A 18 -12.00 -9.38 -13.05
N MET A 19 -11.77 -10.11 -11.97
CA MET A 19 -11.64 -9.58 -10.62
C MET A 19 -10.56 -10.33 -9.85
N ALA A 20 -9.92 -9.64 -8.90
CA ALA A 20 -9.07 -10.25 -7.90
C ALA A 20 -9.09 -9.39 -6.63
N SER A 21 -8.74 -9.99 -5.51
CA SER A 21 -8.64 -9.28 -4.23
C SER A 21 -7.57 -9.89 -3.35
N HIS A 22 -7.14 -9.10 -2.36
CA HIS A 22 -6.26 -9.57 -1.30
C HIS A 22 -6.59 -8.79 -0.04
N PHE A 23 -7.20 -9.46 0.93
CA PHE A 23 -7.88 -8.83 2.08
C PHE A 23 -7.49 -9.53 3.39
N PRO A 24 -7.86 -8.94 4.55
CA PRO A 24 -7.63 -9.59 5.82
C PRO A 24 -8.19 -11.01 5.84
N ASP A 25 -7.35 -11.97 6.26
CA ASP A 25 -7.66 -13.41 6.25
C ASP A 25 -8.10 -13.98 4.88
N ALA A 26 -7.77 -13.32 3.76
CA ALA A 26 -8.12 -13.77 2.41
C ALA A 26 -6.99 -13.49 1.40
N ALA A 27 -6.35 -14.56 0.92
CA ALA A 27 -5.23 -14.44 -0.01
C ALA A 27 -5.66 -14.14 -1.45
N ASP A 28 -6.91 -14.48 -1.79
CA ASP A 28 -7.49 -14.28 -3.11
C ASP A 28 -9.00 -13.97 -3.03
N LEU A 29 -9.64 -13.89 -4.21
CA LEU A 29 -11.06 -13.60 -4.37
C LEU A 29 -11.98 -14.71 -3.82
N TYR A 30 -11.54 -15.97 -3.88
CA TYR A 30 -12.32 -17.11 -3.41
C TYR A 30 -12.35 -17.16 -1.89
N ASP A 31 -11.20 -16.96 -1.25
CA ASP A 31 -11.10 -16.84 0.21
C ASP A 31 -11.96 -15.67 0.70
N PHE A 32 -11.88 -14.53 0.03
CA PHE A 32 -12.66 -13.35 0.39
C PHE A 32 -14.17 -13.62 0.31
N TRP A 33 -14.62 -14.25 -0.77
CA TRP A 33 -16.02 -14.64 -0.93
C TRP A 33 -16.46 -15.64 0.14
N SER A 34 -15.62 -16.63 0.45
CA SER A 34 -15.87 -17.59 1.52
C SER A 34 -16.04 -16.89 2.88
N ASN A 35 -15.18 -15.92 3.19
CA ASN A 35 -15.27 -15.15 4.43
C ASN A 35 -16.59 -14.38 4.53
N ILE A 36 -17.04 -13.73 3.44
CA ILE A 36 -18.34 -13.02 3.40
C ILE A 36 -19.49 -13.98 3.64
N VAL A 37 -19.54 -15.10 2.90
CA VAL A 37 -20.64 -16.07 2.99
C VAL A 37 -20.74 -16.68 4.39
N ASN A 38 -19.61 -16.89 5.05
CA ASN A 38 -19.55 -17.48 6.39
C ASN A 38 -19.66 -16.45 7.53
N GLY A 39 -19.72 -15.14 7.24
CA GLY A 39 -19.75 -14.10 8.26
C GLY A 39 -18.48 -14.05 9.12
N HIS A 40 -17.32 -14.35 8.52
CA HIS A 40 -16.03 -14.38 9.20
C HIS A 40 -15.58 -12.96 9.60
N ASP A 41 -15.25 -12.76 10.88
CA ASP A 41 -14.64 -11.52 11.37
C ASP A 41 -13.12 -11.63 11.28
N ALA A 42 -12.54 -10.93 10.30
CA ALA A 42 -11.10 -10.91 10.05
C ALA A 42 -10.33 -9.87 10.88
N ILE A 43 -11.00 -9.19 11.82
CA ILE A 43 -10.38 -8.19 12.69
C ILE A 43 -9.81 -8.87 13.94
N ARG A 44 -8.53 -8.65 14.21
CA ARG A 44 -7.78 -9.26 15.31
C ARG A 44 -7.13 -8.19 16.18
N ASP A 45 -6.88 -8.52 17.45
CA ASP A 45 -6.08 -7.64 18.30
C ASP A 45 -4.61 -7.60 17.81
N VAL A 46 -3.97 -6.44 17.89
CA VAL A 46 -2.60 -6.22 17.38
C VAL A 46 -1.54 -7.04 18.11
N ASP A 47 -1.83 -7.49 19.33
CA ASP A 47 -0.99 -8.38 20.13
C ASP A 47 -0.96 -9.83 19.62
N THR A 48 -1.85 -10.18 18.68
CA THR A 48 -1.88 -11.50 18.03
C THR A 48 -0.87 -11.64 16.88
N VAL A 49 -0.21 -10.54 16.50
CA VAL A 49 0.79 -10.50 15.43
C VAL A 49 2.17 -10.28 16.04
N ASP A 50 3.20 -10.78 15.38
CA ASP A 50 4.57 -10.60 15.83
C ASP A 50 4.86 -9.09 15.96
N PRO A 51 5.30 -8.58 17.13
CA PRO A 51 5.61 -7.17 17.30
C PRO A 51 6.81 -6.70 16.48
N VAL A 52 7.53 -7.61 15.84
CA VAL A 52 8.52 -7.35 14.79
C VAL A 52 7.82 -7.01 13.47
N GLU A 53 6.65 -7.59 13.19
CA GLU A 53 5.90 -7.37 11.95
C GLU A 53 5.03 -6.10 12.01
N TYR A 54 4.82 -5.55 13.20
CA TYR A 54 3.94 -4.41 13.45
C TYR A 54 4.38 -3.61 14.69
N TRP A 55 3.50 -2.80 15.31
CA TRP A 55 3.85 -2.03 16.51
C TRP A 55 3.46 -2.72 17.82
N LYS A 56 4.19 -2.41 18.89
CA LYS A 56 3.96 -2.93 20.24
C LYS A 56 2.94 -2.09 21.01
N PRO A 57 1.91 -2.70 21.62
CA PRO A 57 0.99 -2.01 22.51
C PRO A 57 1.66 -1.11 23.55
N GLU A 58 2.77 -1.56 24.13
CA GLU A 58 3.49 -0.82 25.16
C GLU A 58 4.00 0.55 24.68
N ASP A 59 4.34 0.65 23.39
CA ASP A 59 4.94 1.83 22.80
C ASP A 59 3.88 2.86 22.39
N PHE A 60 2.70 2.43 21.92
CA PHE A 60 1.73 3.33 21.27
C PHE A 60 0.29 3.25 21.79
N TYR A 61 -0.10 2.23 22.57
CA TYR A 61 -1.47 2.14 23.08
C TYR A 61 -1.66 2.91 24.40
N ASP A 62 -2.79 3.62 24.51
CA ASP A 62 -3.32 4.17 25.76
C ASP A 62 -4.85 4.18 25.72
N PRO A 63 -5.55 3.65 26.74
CA PRO A 63 -7.02 3.68 26.75
C PRO A 63 -7.62 5.08 26.84
N GLU A 64 -6.87 6.10 27.27
CA GLU A 64 -7.31 7.51 27.27
C GLU A 64 -7.23 8.10 25.85
N PRO A 65 -8.37 8.43 25.20
CA PRO A 65 -8.38 8.89 23.81
C PRO A 65 -7.63 10.21 23.56
N ARG A 66 -7.34 10.98 24.62
CA ARG A 66 -6.57 12.24 24.54
C ARG A 66 -5.12 12.10 24.96
N ALA A 67 -4.65 10.89 25.28
CA ALA A 67 -3.24 10.67 25.60
C ALA A 67 -2.37 11.12 24.42
N ALA A 68 -1.37 11.94 24.73
CA ALA A 68 -0.49 12.49 23.70
C ALA A 68 0.31 11.36 23.04
N ASP A 69 0.35 11.36 21.72
CA ASP A 69 1.13 10.42 20.91
C ASP A 69 0.75 8.94 21.08
N LYS A 70 -0.49 8.66 21.50
CA LYS A 70 -1.03 7.31 21.70
C LYS A 70 -2.27 7.03 20.86
N VAL A 71 -2.59 5.76 20.69
CA VAL A 71 -3.80 5.22 20.06
C VAL A 71 -4.64 4.47 21.09
N TYR A 72 -5.96 4.61 21.03
CA TYR A 72 -6.89 3.91 21.93
C TYR A 72 -7.54 2.68 21.28
N GLY A 73 -7.30 2.48 19.98
CA GLY A 73 -7.64 1.27 19.23
C GLY A 73 -6.47 0.28 19.28
N ARG A 74 -6.80 -1.02 19.20
CA ARG A 74 -5.79 -2.09 19.15
C ARG A 74 -6.22 -3.25 18.26
N LYS A 75 -7.13 -2.98 17.32
CA LYS A 75 -7.76 -3.99 16.46
C LYS A 75 -7.52 -3.61 15.01
N ALA A 76 -7.07 -4.59 14.23
CA ALA A 76 -6.59 -4.43 12.87
C ALA A 76 -6.94 -5.66 12.01
N GLY A 77 -6.94 -5.49 10.68
CA GLY A 77 -7.27 -6.52 9.71
C GLY A 77 -6.04 -6.91 8.89
N PHE A 78 -5.38 -8.00 9.24
CA PHE A 78 -4.07 -8.34 8.69
C PHE A 78 -4.19 -9.18 7.40
N VAL A 79 -3.64 -8.66 6.28
CA VAL A 79 -3.56 -9.45 5.03
C VAL A 79 -2.53 -10.56 5.15
N PRO A 80 -2.75 -11.71 4.49
CA PRO A 80 -1.73 -12.76 4.43
C PRO A 80 -0.48 -12.28 3.66
N PRO A 81 0.69 -12.89 3.91
CA PRO A 81 1.89 -12.59 3.12
C PRO A 81 1.70 -13.07 1.68
N ILE A 82 2.31 -12.36 0.73
CA ILE A 82 2.37 -12.77 -0.68
C ILE A 82 3.71 -13.45 -0.96
N ASP A 83 3.67 -14.58 -1.67
CA ASP A 83 4.86 -15.16 -2.29
C ASP A 83 5.17 -14.39 -3.58
N PHE A 84 5.99 -13.35 -3.46
CA PHE A 84 6.27 -12.43 -4.55
C PHE A 84 7.53 -12.87 -5.29
N ASP A 85 7.40 -13.24 -6.57
CA ASP A 85 8.51 -13.57 -7.46
C ASP A 85 9.03 -12.31 -8.18
N PRO A 86 10.06 -11.63 -7.65
CA PRO A 86 10.56 -10.41 -8.26
C PRO A 86 11.12 -10.63 -9.67
N VAL A 87 11.73 -11.79 -9.93
CA VAL A 87 12.31 -12.11 -11.23
C VAL A 87 11.19 -12.28 -12.26
N GLY A 88 10.13 -12.98 -11.89
CA GLY A 88 8.92 -13.11 -12.70
C GLY A 88 8.20 -11.78 -12.97
N PHE A 89 8.39 -10.78 -12.11
CA PHE A 89 7.92 -9.40 -12.30
C PHE A 89 8.94 -8.44 -12.94
N LYS A 90 10.11 -8.95 -13.39
CA LYS A 90 11.22 -8.15 -13.96
C LYS A 90 11.73 -7.06 -13.00
N LEU A 91 11.64 -7.31 -11.70
CA LEU A 91 12.14 -6.43 -10.64
C LEU A 91 13.50 -6.95 -10.13
N PRO A 92 14.58 -6.17 -10.25
CA PRO A 92 15.86 -6.53 -9.65
C PRO A 92 15.74 -6.72 -8.14
N PRO A 93 16.36 -7.76 -7.53
CA PRO A 93 16.24 -8.01 -6.09
C PRO A 93 16.66 -6.85 -5.20
N LEU A 94 17.67 -6.06 -5.62
CA LEU A 94 18.15 -4.89 -4.87
C LEU A 94 17.09 -3.78 -4.77
N MET A 95 16.20 -3.68 -5.75
CA MET A 95 15.15 -2.66 -5.79
C MET A 95 14.05 -2.93 -4.75
N LEU A 96 13.83 -4.19 -4.37
CA LEU A 96 12.73 -4.59 -3.49
C LEU A 96 12.74 -3.90 -2.13
N GLN A 97 13.92 -3.59 -1.60
CA GLN A 97 14.04 -2.90 -0.31
C GLN A 97 13.51 -1.48 -0.38
N SER A 98 13.64 -0.83 -1.54
CA SER A 98 13.20 0.55 -1.76
C SER A 98 11.75 0.65 -2.22
N ILE A 99 11.13 -0.44 -2.72
CA ILE A 99 9.76 -0.40 -3.23
C ILE A 99 8.74 -0.44 -2.08
N SER A 100 7.77 0.48 -2.13
CA SER A 100 6.61 0.42 -1.22
C SER A 100 5.88 -0.89 -1.39
N THR A 101 5.56 -1.54 -0.27
CA THR A 101 4.88 -2.83 -0.35
C THR A 101 3.50 -2.72 -0.99
N ALA A 102 2.83 -1.56 -0.93
CA ALA A 102 1.59 -1.33 -1.66
C ALA A 102 1.76 -1.51 -3.18
N GLN A 103 2.91 -1.11 -3.75
CA GLN A 103 3.21 -1.33 -5.17
C GLN A 103 3.35 -2.83 -5.50
N LEU A 104 3.94 -3.62 -4.59
CA LEU A 104 4.09 -5.07 -4.75
C LEU A 104 2.74 -5.80 -4.70
N PHE A 105 1.88 -5.43 -3.75
CA PHE A 105 0.51 -5.96 -3.66
C PHE A 105 -0.32 -5.57 -4.89
N ALA A 106 -0.20 -4.31 -5.35
CA ALA A 106 -0.88 -3.87 -6.56
C ALA A 106 -0.48 -4.72 -7.78
N LEU A 107 0.83 -4.96 -7.98
CA LEU A 107 1.33 -5.85 -9.04
C LEU A 107 0.82 -7.30 -8.90
N HIS A 108 0.85 -7.83 -7.68
CA HIS A 108 0.40 -9.19 -7.38
C HIS A 108 -1.08 -9.38 -7.71
N VAL A 109 -1.95 -8.49 -7.23
CA VAL A 109 -3.40 -8.55 -7.46
C VAL A 109 -3.75 -8.22 -8.91
N ALA A 110 -3.05 -7.26 -9.54
CA ALA A 110 -3.22 -6.97 -10.96
C ALA A 110 -2.98 -8.20 -11.83
N LYS A 111 -1.93 -8.98 -11.54
CA LYS A 111 -1.67 -10.24 -12.26
C LYS A 111 -2.81 -11.24 -12.13
N GLN A 112 -3.38 -11.38 -10.95
CA GLN A 112 -4.55 -12.25 -10.74
C GLN A 112 -5.77 -11.75 -11.53
N ALA A 113 -6.07 -10.45 -11.48
CA ALA A 113 -7.20 -9.86 -12.19
C ALA A 113 -7.06 -9.99 -13.72
N MET A 114 -5.85 -9.77 -14.25
CA MET A 114 -5.54 -9.97 -15.67
C MET A 114 -5.66 -11.44 -16.08
N ALA A 115 -5.31 -12.38 -15.18
CA ALA A 115 -5.49 -13.81 -15.42
C ALA A 115 -6.98 -14.20 -15.48
N ASP A 116 -7.76 -13.73 -14.50
CA ASP A 116 -9.20 -13.97 -14.40
C ASP A 116 -9.96 -13.42 -15.61
N ALA A 117 -9.53 -12.25 -16.11
CA ALA A 117 -10.04 -11.67 -17.35
C ALA A 117 -9.64 -12.41 -18.63
N GLY A 118 -8.81 -13.46 -18.55
CA GLY A 118 -8.30 -14.17 -19.72
C GLY A 118 -7.29 -13.36 -20.55
N LEU A 119 -6.72 -12.30 -19.98
CA LEU A 119 -5.77 -11.39 -20.63
C LEU A 119 -4.31 -11.82 -20.50
N LEU A 120 -4.06 -13.00 -19.89
CA LEU A 120 -2.74 -13.63 -19.82
C LEU A 120 -2.76 -14.94 -20.64
N GLY A 121 -2.40 -14.87 -21.92
CA GLY A 121 -2.31 -16.05 -22.80
C GLY A 121 -2.76 -15.80 -24.24
N ALA A 122 -3.10 -16.86 -24.97
CA ALA A 122 -3.48 -16.79 -26.39
C ALA A 122 -4.74 -15.92 -26.67
N GLY A 123 -5.59 -15.69 -25.65
CA GLY A 123 -6.72 -14.77 -25.75
C GLY A 123 -6.31 -13.29 -25.79
N ALA A 124 -5.15 -12.96 -25.24
CA ALA A 124 -4.65 -11.60 -25.10
C ALA A 124 -4.15 -10.99 -26.43
N GLU A 125 -3.81 -11.83 -27.41
CA GLU A 125 -3.30 -11.38 -28.72
C GLU A 125 -4.36 -10.66 -29.57
N LYS A 126 -5.65 -10.78 -29.18
CA LYS A 126 -6.77 -10.19 -29.90
C LYS A 126 -7.13 -8.78 -29.43
N ILE A 127 -6.50 -8.30 -28.35
CA ILE A 127 -6.82 -7.00 -27.73
C ILE A 127 -5.62 -6.08 -27.89
N ASP A 128 -5.89 -4.85 -28.34
CA ASP A 128 -4.87 -3.83 -28.47
C ASP A 128 -4.41 -3.36 -27.09
N ARG A 129 -3.15 -3.66 -26.74
CA ARG A 129 -2.57 -3.31 -25.44
C ARG A 129 -2.37 -1.81 -25.27
N ASP A 130 -2.24 -1.06 -26.37
CA ASP A 130 -2.17 0.41 -26.36
C ASP A 130 -3.52 1.05 -26.00
N ARG A 131 -4.57 0.23 -25.90
CA ARG A 131 -5.94 0.62 -25.50
C ARG A 131 -6.33 0.10 -24.11
N ILE A 132 -5.39 -0.48 -23.35
CA ILE A 132 -5.65 -0.93 -21.99
C ILE A 132 -5.08 0.07 -20.98
N GLY A 133 -5.95 0.72 -20.21
CA GLY A 133 -5.58 1.66 -19.14
C GLY A 133 -5.35 1.00 -17.79
N VAL A 134 -4.66 1.70 -16.89
CA VAL A 134 -4.44 1.32 -15.48
C VAL A 134 -4.76 2.50 -14.57
N ILE A 135 -5.89 2.45 -13.88
CA ILE A 135 -6.34 3.54 -13.00
C ILE A 135 -6.66 2.98 -11.62
N LEU A 136 -5.79 3.25 -10.64
CA LEU A 136 -5.98 2.75 -9.28
C LEU A 136 -6.32 3.89 -8.32
N GLY A 137 -7.12 3.57 -7.31
CA GLY A 137 -7.33 4.39 -6.14
C GLY A 137 -6.30 4.05 -5.06
N GLY A 138 -5.71 5.06 -4.43
CA GLY A 138 -4.82 4.85 -3.28
C GLY A 138 -4.50 6.17 -2.59
N SER A 139 -4.12 6.11 -1.33
CA SER A 139 -3.60 7.25 -0.58
C SER A 139 -2.40 6.80 0.23
N GLY A 140 -1.36 7.64 0.33
CA GLY A 140 -0.19 7.38 1.19
C GLY A 140 0.53 6.05 0.92
N ASN A 141 1.37 5.98 -0.12
CA ASN A 141 2.21 4.80 -0.38
C ASN A 141 3.50 4.91 0.45
N GLY A 142 3.45 4.44 1.70
CA GLY A 142 4.20 5.13 2.75
C GLY A 142 5.43 4.47 3.34
N ASN A 143 5.57 3.15 3.39
CA ASN A 143 6.62 2.55 4.25
C ASN A 143 8.03 3.01 3.84
N THR A 144 8.27 3.15 2.54
CA THR A 144 9.50 3.74 2.01
C THR A 144 9.63 5.22 2.40
N ALA A 145 8.59 6.05 2.21
CA ALA A 145 8.62 7.47 2.55
C ALA A 145 8.87 7.70 4.06
N PHE A 146 8.20 6.97 4.94
CA PHE A 146 8.39 7.07 6.38
C PHE A 146 9.81 6.68 6.79
N SER A 147 10.33 5.58 6.24
CA SER A 147 11.70 5.14 6.51
C SER A 147 12.74 6.18 6.08
N LEU A 148 12.58 6.77 4.89
CA LEU A 148 13.48 7.81 4.39
C LEU A 148 13.34 9.14 5.15
N ALA A 149 12.14 9.47 5.62
CA ALA A 149 11.89 10.64 6.45
C ALA A 149 12.63 10.53 7.80
N VAL A 150 12.64 9.35 8.43
CA VAL A 150 13.46 9.10 9.63
C VAL A 150 14.93 9.35 9.32
N ARG A 151 15.43 8.84 8.18
CA ARG A 151 16.84 9.04 7.79
C ARG A 151 17.20 10.51 7.59
N GLN A 152 16.26 11.34 7.12
CA GLN A 152 16.46 12.78 6.97
C GLN A 152 16.62 13.51 8.31
N GLN A 153 16.05 12.99 9.41
CA GLN A 153 16.11 13.62 10.73
C GLN A 153 17.41 13.36 11.49
N ILE A 154 18.24 12.43 11.02
CA ILE A 154 19.45 11.97 11.71
C ILE A 154 20.44 13.09 12.08
N PRO A 155 20.78 14.05 11.19
CA PRO A 155 21.70 15.12 11.56
C PRO A 155 21.18 15.98 12.71
N PHE A 156 19.87 16.18 12.80
CA PHE A 156 19.24 16.90 13.89
C PHE A 156 19.32 16.12 15.20
N LEU A 157 19.03 14.82 15.17
CA LEU A 157 19.17 13.94 16.33
C LEU A 157 20.61 13.94 16.84
N ARG A 158 21.59 13.78 15.95
CA ARG A 158 23.01 13.83 16.31
C ARG A 158 23.38 15.11 17.07
N ASN A 159 22.91 16.25 16.56
CA ASN A 159 23.15 17.55 17.21
C ASN A 159 22.46 17.65 18.57
N ILE A 160 21.23 17.13 18.71
CA ILE A 160 20.52 17.08 19.99
C ILE A 160 21.32 16.25 21.02
N LEU A 161 21.83 15.08 20.62
CA LEU A 161 22.60 14.20 21.51
C LEU A 161 23.88 14.91 22.02
N LEU A 162 24.67 15.49 21.10
CA LEU A 162 25.89 16.22 21.44
C LEU A 162 25.61 17.43 22.33
N ASN A 163 24.60 18.24 22.00
CA ASN A 163 24.23 19.43 22.78
C ASN A 163 23.64 19.09 24.15
N SER A 164 23.15 17.86 24.33
CA SER A 164 22.69 17.34 25.62
C SER A 164 23.84 16.81 26.49
N GLY A 165 25.09 16.93 26.04
CA GLY A 165 26.28 16.55 26.79
C GLY A 165 26.69 15.08 26.64
N LEU A 166 26.08 14.33 25.70
CA LEU A 166 26.53 12.97 25.37
C LEU A 166 27.85 13.02 24.61
N SER A 167 28.68 11.98 24.78
CA SER A 167 29.94 11.87 24.06
C SER A 167 29.70 11.68 22.56
N ALA A 168 30.69 12.07 21.74
CA ALA A 168 30.64 11.82 20.31
C ALA A 168 30.49 10.33 19.99
N GLU A 169 31.15 9.47 20.75
CA GLU A 169 31.05 8.01 20.61
C GLU A 169 29.61 7.51 20.76
N VAL A 170 28.90 7.94 21.80
CA VAL A 170 27.49 7.55 22.02
C VAL A 170 26.59 8.15 20.94
N ALA A 171 26.84 9.39 20.53
CA ALA A 171 26.05 10.03 19.49
C ALA A 171 26.18 9.32 18.13
N GLU A 172 27.40 8.92 17.74
CA GLU A 172 27.62 8.19 16.48
C GLU A 172 27.03 6.77 16.54
N ASP A 173 27.23 6.01 17.64
CA ASP A 173 26.64 4.68 17.79
C ASP A 173 25.10 4.73 17.72
N THR A 174 24.49 5.72 18.37
CA THR A 174 23.02 5.90 18.33
C THR A 174 22.55 6.20 16.91
N VAL A 175 23.27 7.07 16.19
CA VAL A 175 22.97 7.42 14.80
C VAL A 175 23.14 6.21 13.89
N GLU A 176 24.21 5.43 14.02
CA GLU A 176 24.47 4.24 13.22
C GLU A 176 23.36 3.19 13.41
N ARG A 177 22.95 2.97 14.67
CA ARG A 177 21.81 2.10 14.98
C ARG A 177 20.54 2.60 14.29
N LEU A 178 20.20 3.89 14.42
CA LEU A 178 19.02 4.45 13.77
C LEU A 178 19.08 4.36 12.24
N GLN A 179 20.26 4.55 11.65
CA GLN A 179 20.48 4.36 10.21
C GLN A 179 20.18 2.93 9.79
N GLY A 180 20.62 1.93 10.57
CA GLY A 180 20.36 0.51 10.34
C GLY A 180 18.88 0.12 10.39
N LEU A 181 18.01 1.01 10.90
CA LEU A 181 16.55 0.88 10.94
C LEU A 181 15.84 1.63 9.82
N SER A 182 16.59 2.27 8.93
CA SER A 182 16.02 3.05 7.83
C SER A 182 16.54 2.58 6.49
N LEU A 183 15.74 2.74 5.44
CA LEU A 183 16.17 2.51 4.08
C LEU A 183 17.25 3.51 3.70
N GLU A 184 18.29 3.01 3.05
CA GLU A 184 19.30 3.86 2.44
C GLU A 184 18.74 4.53 1.18
N TRP A 185 19.00 5.83 1.05
CA TRP A 185 18.75 6.57 -0.18
C TRP A 185 19.54 5.96 -1.33
N ASN A 186 18.82 5.54 -2.37
CA ASN A 186 19.33 5.05 -3.63
C ASN A 186 18.41 5.49 -4.77
N GLU A 187 18.77 5.14 -6.00
CA GLU A 187 18.02 5.52 -7.21
C GLU A 187 16.57 5.00 -7.22
N ASP A 188 16.30 3.90 -6.51
CA ASP A 188 14.99 3.27 -6.41
C ASP A 188 14.11 3.84 -5.28
N SER A 189 14.72 4.59 -4.35
CA SER A 189 14.05 5.13 -3.17
C SER A 189 12.91 6.09 -3.55
N PHE A 190 13.17 6.99 -4.49
CA PHE A 190 12.19 8.01 -4.89
C PHE A 190 10.99 7.39 -5.63
N PRO A 191 11.16 6.59 -6.70
CA PRO A 191 10.04 5.86 -7.29
C PRO A 191 9.33 4.92 -6.31
N GLY A 192 10.08 4.40 -5.33
CA GLY A 192 9.60 3.45 -4.35
C GLY A 192 8.48 3.95 -3.44
N PHE A 193 8.42 5.24 -3.13
CA PHE A 193 7.33 5.80 -2.31
C PHE A 193 6.25 6.56 -3.09
N LEU A 194 6.44 6.78 -4.39
CA LEU A 194 5.43 7.44 -5.21
C LEU A 194 4.25 6.50 -5.48
N GLY A 195 3.02 6.98 -5.22
CA GLY A 195 1.83 6.14 -5.37
C GLY A 195 1.50 5.75 -6.80
N ASN A 196 1.59 6.70 -7.72
CA ASN A 196 1.34 6.47 -9.15
C ASN A 196 2.28 5.43 -9.79
N VAL A 197 3.45 5.18 -9.19
CA VAL A 197 4.39 4.16 -9.67
C VAL A 197 3.80 2.76 -9.58
N ALA A 198 2.82 2.49 -8.71
CA ALA A 198 2.07 1.24 -8.72
C ALA A 198 1.40 1.01 -10.10
N CYS A 199 0.68 2.00 -10.61
CA CYS A 199 0.04 1.93 -11.93
C CYS A 199 1.07 1.82 -13.05
N GLY A 200 2.16 2.61 -12.96
CA GLY A 200 3.24 2.59 -13.94
C GLY A 200 3.93 1.23 -14.04
N ARG A 201 4.21 0.58 -12.90
CA ARG A 201 4.82 -0.77 -12.86
C ARG A 201 3.89 -1.83 -13.44
N ILE A 202 2.59 -1.76 -13.16
CA ILE A 202 1.61 -2.66 -13.77
C ILE A 202 1.60 -2.48 -15.29
N ALA A 203 1.48 -1.25 -15.77
CA ALA A 203 1.48 -0.93 -17.19
C ALA A 203 2.76 -1.42 -17.88
N SER A 204 3.93 -1.15 -17.28
CA SER A 204 5.22 -1.61 -17.81
C SER A 204 5.37 -3.13 -17.80
N TYR A 205 4.84 -3.81 -16.78
CA TYR A 205 4.95 -5.27 -16.67
C TYR A 205 4.15 -5.99 -17.76
N PHE A 206 2.92 -5.54 -17.99
CA PHE A 206 2.00 -6.12 -18.97
C PHE A 206 2.09 -5.48 -20.36
N ASP A 207 2.96 -4.48 -20.54
CA ASP A 207 3.14 -3.74 -21.80
C ASP A 207 1.83 -3.06 -22.26
N LEU A 208 1.23 -2.27 -21.36
CA LEU A 208 -0.03 -1.56 -21.56
C LEU A 208 0.24 -0.09 -21.89
N GLY A 209 -0.25 0.38 -23.03
CA GLY A 209 -0.04 1.74 -23.54
C GLY A 209 -1.19 2.72 -23.28
N GLY A 210 -2.27 2.27 -22.64
CA GLY A 210 -3.39 3.13 -22.29
C GLY A 210 -3.10 4.06 -21.10
N THR A 211 -4.10 4.84 -20.71
CA THR A 211 -3.99 5.85 -19.65
C THR A 211 -3.55 5.21 -18.31
N SER A 212 -2.53 5.77 -17.65
CA SER A 212 -1.97 5.21 -16.39
C SER A 212 -1.78 6.28 -15.32
N TYR A 213 -2.56 6.21 -14.24
CA TYR A 213 -2.44 7.13 -13.10
C TYR A 213 -3.13 6.61 -11.83
N MET A 214 -2.87 7.27 -10.71
CA MET A 214 -3.52 7.01 -9.43
C MET A 214 -4.40 8.19 -9.04
N VAL A 215 -5.56 7.90 -8.44
CA VAL A 215 -6.46 8.91 -7.86
C VAL A 215 -6.50 8.79 -6.34
N ASP A 216 -6.59 9.94 -5.66
CA ASP A 216 -6.79 10.03 -4.22
C ASP A 216 -8.07 10.82 -3.93
N ALA A 217 -9.05 10.09 -3.40
CA ALA A 217 -10.28 10.61 -2.82
C ALA A 217 -10.50 10.01 -1.42
N ALA A 218 -9.42 9.81 -0.66
CA ALA A 218 -9.42 9.16 0.65
C ALA A 218 -10.18 7.81 0.62
N CYS A 219 -11.18 7.63 1.48
CA CYS A 219 -11.97 6.39 1.55
C CYS A 219 -12.75 6.08 0.27
N ALA A 220 -12.94 7.07 -0.61
CA ALA A 220 -13.64 6.91 -1.88
C ALA A 220 -12.70 6.64 -3.06
N SER A 221 -11.38 6.50 -2.85
CA SER A 221 -10.39 6.38 -3.92
C SER A 221 -10.67 5.23 -4.90
N SER A 222 -11.09 4.06 -4.43
CA SER A 222 -11.42 2.93 -5.32
C SER A 222 -12.62 3.23 -6.22
N LEU A 223 -13.66 3.87 -5.68
CA LEU A 223 -14.84 4.30 -6.45
C LEU A 223 -14.51 5.46 -7.39
N ALA A 224 -13.65 6.39 -6.97
CA ALA A 224 -13.15 7.45 -7.82
C ALA A 224 -12.35 6.90 -9.01
N ALA A 225 -11.54 5.85 -8.77
CA ALA A 225 -10.80 5.17 -9.82
C ALA A 225 -11.73 4.46 -10.81
N ILE A 226 -12.76 3.77 -10.31
CA ILE A 226 -13.80 3.17 -11.16
C ILE A 226 -14.52 4.25 -11.97
N LYS A 227 -14.87 5.38 -11.35
CA LYS A 227 -15.53 6.49 -12.05
C LYS A 227 -14.66 7.06 -13.18
N ALA A 228 -13.35 7.20 -12.93
CA ALA A 228 -12.38 7.62 -13.92
C ALA A 228 -12.24 6.59 -15.06
N ALA A 229 -12.17 5.29 -14.73
CA ALA A 229 -12.12 4.21 -15.70
C ALA A 229 -13.35 4.18 -16.62
N ILE A 230 -14.54 4.37 -16.06
CA ILE A 230 -15.78 4.49 -16.84
C ILE A 230 -15.69 5.69 -17.81
N GLY A 231 -15.06 6.80 -17.40
CA GLY A 231 -14.80 7.94 -18.27
C GLY A 231 -13.92 7.58 -19.47
N GLU A 232 -12.77 6.95 -19.23
CA GLU A 232 -11.85 6.53 -20.30
C GLU A 232 -12.52 5.56 -21.30
N LEU A 233 -13.37 4.64 -20.81
CA LEU A 233 -14.13 3.72 -21.65
C LEU A 233 -15.23 4.44 -22.44
N THR A 234 -15.93 5.38 -21.81
CA THR A 234 -17.04 6.11 -22.45
C THR A 234 -16.55 7.05 -23.55
N ASP A 235 -15.39 7.67 -23.34
CA ASP A 235 -14.79 8.60 -24.30
C ASP A 235 -14.04 7.88 -25.44
N GLY A 236 -13.92 6.54 -25.37
CA GLY A 236 -13.15 5.73 -26.33
C GLY A 236 -11.63 5.89 -26.19
N SER A 237 -11.19 6.48 -25.08
CA SER A 237 -9.78 6.63 -24.73
C SER A 237 -9.15 5.32 -24.26
N CYS A 238 -9.93 4.29 -23.90
CA CYS A 238 -9.47 2.93 -23.64
C CYS A 238 -10.57 1.94 -24.06
N ASP A 239 -10.18 0.72 -24.43
CA ASP A 239 -11.11 -0.39 -24.70
C ASP A 239 -11.28 -1.30 -23.47
N ALA A 240 -10.28 -1.29 -22.59
CA ALA A 240 -10.33 -1.93 -21.28
C ALA A 240 -9.56 -1.09 -20.26
N VAL A 241 -9.93 -1.17 -18.99
CA VAL A 241 -9.20 -0.49 -17.91
C VAL A 241 -9.09 -1.43 -16.72
N LEU A 242 -7.87 -1.66 -16.25
CA LEU A 242 -7.63 -2.26 -14.94
C LEU A 242 -7.83 -1.19 -13.87
N THR A 243 -8.82 -1.38 -13.00
CA THR A 243 -9.14 -0.43 -11.94
C THR A 243 -9.45 -1.10 -10.61
N GLY A 244 -9.34 -0.34 -9.51
CA GLY A 244 -9.54 -0.85 -8.16
C GLY A 244 -8.93 0.07 -7.10
N GLY A 245 -8.67 -0.47 -5.91
CA GLY A 245 -8.03 0.25 -4.82
C GLY A 245 -6.86 -0.54 -4.24
N VAL A 246 -5.79 0.16 -3.87
CA VAL A 246 -4.69 -0.40 -3.09
C VAL A 246 -4.44 0.47 -1.87
N MET A 247 -4.38 -0.18 -0.71
CA MET A 247 -4.06 0.48 0.53
C MET A 247 -3.21 -0.43 1.40
N ARG A 248 -2.16 0.13 1.98
CA ARG A 248 -1.34 -0.58 2.96
C ARG A 248 -0.66 0.42 3.89
N TYR A 249 -0.98 0.31 5.18
CA TYR A 249 -0.28 1.02 6.24
C TYR A 249 0.52 0.01 7.06
N LEU A 250 1.70 0.42 7.50
CA LEU A 250 2.60 -0.40 8.31
C LEU A 250 2.93 0.29 9.64
N ASP A 251 2.25 1.38 9.97
CA ASP A 251 2.60 2.25 11.08
C ASP A 251 1.36 2.75 11.84
N TYR A 252 1.59 3.00 13.14
CA TYR A 252 0.59 3.54 14.07
C TYR A 252 0.13 4.97 13.70
N ALA A 253 0.85 5.66 12.81
CA ALA A 253 0.58 7.07 12.50
C ALA A 253 -0.77 7.24 11.79
N PHE A 254 -1.17 6.26 10.99
CA PHE A 254 -2.50 6.23 10.39
C PHE A 254 -3.60 6.10 11.46
N GLU A 255 -3.50 5.13 12.38
CA GLU A 255 -4.48 4.95 13.44
C GLU A 255 -4.64 6.22 14.29
N LYS A 256 -3.54 6.87 14.67
CA LYS A 256 -3.57 8.12 15.44
C LYS A 256 -4.28 9.26 14.71
N GLY A 257 -4.11 9.37 13.39
CA GLY A 257 -4.78 10.40 12.58
C GLY A 257 -6.29 10.15 12.42
N PHE A 258 -6.71 8.89 12.35
CA PHE A 258 -8.07 8.51 11.97
C PHE A 258 -8.98 8.09 13.13
N LEU A 259 -8.46 7.48 14.19
CA LEU A 259 -9.25 7.07 15.37
C LEU A 259 -10.09 8.25 15.93
N PRO A 260 -9.53 9.46 16.14
CA PRO A 260 -10.31 10.60 16.61
C PRO A 260 -11.48 11.00 15.70
N LEU A 261 -11.41 10.66 14.40
CA LEU A 261 -12.45 10.95 13.40
C LEU A 261 -13.52 9.85 13.32
N ALA A 262 -13.14 8.59 13.57
CA ALA A 262 -14.03 7.43 13.45
C ALA A 262 -14.93 7.23 14.68
N GLY A 263 -14.59 7.84 15.82
CA GLY A 263 -15.32 7.67 17.08
C GLY A 263 -15.03 6.32 17.75
N SER A 264 -15.44 6.17 19.02
CA SER A 264 -15.24 4.95 19.81
C SER A 264 -16.16 3.83 19.30
N GLY A 265 -15.68 2.97 18.39
CA GLY A 265 -16.44 1.80 17.96
C GLY A 265 -16.18 1.31 16.53
N PHE A 266 -15.42 2.05 15.72
CA PHE A 266 -15.03 1.56 14.40
C PHE A 266 -13.76 0.71 14.51
N PRO A 267 -13.80 -0.59 14.16
CA PRO A 267 -12.59 -1.35 13.92
C PRO A 267 -11.88 -0.73 12.72
N LEU A 268 -10.62 -0.32 12.88
CA LEU A 268 -9.78 0.01 11.75
C LEU A 268 -9.32 -1.31 11.15
N ALA A 269 -9.61 -1.55 9.88
CA ALA A 269 -9.02 -2.68 9.17
C ALA A 269 -7.60 -2.28 8.75
N GLU A 270 -6.60 -2.55 9.59
CA GLU A 270 -5.21 -2.28 9.24
C GLU A 270 -4.44 -3.51 8.75
N ILE A 271 -3.82 -3.33 7.58
CA ILE A 271 -3.26 -4.34 6.71
C ILE A 271 -1.75 -4.52 6.99
N SER A 272 -1.37 -5.45 7.87
CA SER A 272 0.03 -5.87 8.02
C SER A 272 0.25 -7.38 7.88
N ARG A 273 1.04 -7.77 6.86
CA ARG A 273 2.07 -8.82 6.99
C ARG A 273 3.05 -8.76 5.83
N THR A 274 4.27 -8.35 6.12
CA THR A 274 5.17 -7.71 5.17
C THR A 274 5.82 -8.65 4.15
N VAL A 275 6.06 -8.13 2.93
CA VAL A 275 7.08 -8.60 1.97
C VAL A 275 8.43 -7.93 2.31
N VAL A 276 8.78 -7.84 3.59
CA VAL A 276 10.08 -7.33 4.03
C VAL A 276 10.89 -8.52 4.48
N PRO A 277 12.12 -8.71 3.98
CA PRO A 277 12.98 -9.78 4.44
C PRO A 277 13.15 -9.70 5.97
N ARG A 278 13.04 -10.84 6.65
CA ARG A 278 12.94 -11.03 8.12
C ARG A 278 13.87 -10.19 9.02
N GLY A 279 14.89 -9.51 8.52
CA GLY A 279 15.89 -8.83 9.35
C GLY A 279 15.58 -7.40 9.82
N PHE A 280 14.52 -6.72 9.34
CA PHE A 280 14.36 -5.28 9.59
C PHE A 280 14.03 -4.92 11.05
N MET A 281 13.07 -5.62 11.66
CA MET A 281 12.57 -5.32 13.01
C MET A 281 13.16 -6.24 14.09
N GLU A 282 13.71 -7.40 13.71
CA GLU A 282 14.50 -8.26 14.63
C GLU A 282 15.69 -7.45 15.19
N ARG A 283 16.36 -6.64 14.35
CA ARG A 283 17.47 -5.76 14.78
C ARG A 283 17.06 -4.67 15.77
N LEU A 284 15.78 -4.27 15.79
CA LEU A 284 15.23 -3.26 16.68
C LEU A 284 15.04 -3.78 18.11
N TYR A 285 14.64 -5.06 18.24
CA TYR A 285 14.31 -5.67 19.53
C TYR A 285 15.39 -6.62 20.06
N ASP A 286 16.23 -7.20 19.20
CA ASP A 286 17.42 -7.98 19.61
C ASP A 286 18.64 -7.08 19.90
N ALA A 287 18.54 -5.78 19.66
CA ALA A 287 19.42 -4.79 20.28
C ALA A 287 19.11 -4.67 21.78
N LYS A 288 19.22 -5.79 22.51
CA LYS A 288 19.47 -5.74 23.94
C LYS A 288 20.71 -4.87 24.11
N LEU A 289 20.52 -3.79 24.86
CA LEU A 289 21.57 -3.05 25.55
C LEU A 289 22.53 -4.06 26.19
N ALA A 290 23.63 -4.33 25.50
CA ALA A 290 24.77 -5.09 25.99
C ALA A 290 25.97 -4.15 25.97
#